data_AF-A0A059FP50-F1
#
_entry.id   AF-A0A059FP50-F1
#
_cell.length_a   1.000
_cell.length_b   1.000
_cell.length_c   1.000
_cell.angle_alpha   90.00
_cell.angle_beta   90.00
_cell.angle_gamma   90.00
#
_symmetry.space_group_name_H-M   'P 1'
#
loop_
_entity.id
_entity.type
_entity.pdbx_description
1 polymer ?
#
loop_
_entity_poly.entity_id
_entity_poly.type
_entity_poly.pdbx_seq_one_letter_code
_entity_poly.pdbx_strand_id
1 'polypeptide(L)'
;MAAGKHTLQKIVSLKRQKAEQDFQAVQQELDRVREAAEEITSTLRALDGQTDGADTLILAHRHGHVRKLISDLDAQRAAIAGKEAELLAAREVLKRAFDSEERLKD
;
A
#
# COMPACT_ATOMS: atom_id res chain seq x y z
N MET A 1 43.16 -4.91 11.19
CA MET A 1 41.96 -5.67 10.75
C MET A 1 40.67 -5.29 11.50
N ALA A 2 40.72 -4.78 12.74
CA ALA A 2 39.53 -4.38 13.51
C ALA A 2 38.72 -3.19 12.90
N ALA A 3 39.40 -2.20 12.31
CA ALA A 3 38.74 -1.03 11.70
C ALA A 3 37.83 -1.39 10.49
N GLY A 4 38.17 -2.46 9.75
CA GLY A 4 37.36 -2.97 8.64
C GLY A 4 36.06 -3.62 9.13
N LYS A 5 36.14 -4.43 10.20
CA LYS A 5 34.97 -5.09 10.81
C LYS A 5 33.95 -4.08 11.35
N HIS A 6 34.41 -3.06 12.06
CA HIS A 6 33.55 -2.00 12.60
C HIS A 6 32.86 -1.17 11.49
N THR A 7 33.60 -0.85 10.42
CA THR A 7 33.05 -0.16 9.25
C THR A 7 31.97 -0.99 8.54
N LEU A 8 32.22 -2.30 8.37
CA LEU A 8 31.25 -3.23 7.78
C LEU A 8 29.97 -3.35 8.62
N GLN A 9 30.10 -3.49 9.94
CA GLN A 9 28.95 -3.54 10.85
C GLN A 9 28.10 -2.27 10.77
N LYS A 10 28.73 -1.09 10.71
CA LYS A 10 28.03 0.19 10.55
C LYS A 10 27.30 0.28 9.20
N ILE A 11 27.90 -0.19 8.11
CA ILE A 11 27.25 -0.19 6.80
C ILE A 11 26.03 -1.12 6.79
N VAL A 12 26.14 -2.30 7.40
CA VAL A 12 25.03 -3.27 7.43
C VAL A 12 23.89 -2.81 8.33
N SER A 13 24.17 -2.20 9.48
CA SER A 13 23.12 -1.64 10.34
C SER A 13 22.37 -0.49 9.65
N LEU A 14 23.07 0.37 8.91
CA LEU A 14 22.44 1.42 8.09
C LEU A 14 21.57 0.82 6.96
N LYS A 15 22.03 -0.25 6.32
CA LYS A 15 21.23 -0.97 5.30
C LYS A 15 19.95 -1.58 5.90
N ARG A 16 20.04 -2.17 7.09
CA ARG A 16 18.89 -2.70 7.82
C ARG A 16 17.89 -1.59 8.15
N GLN A 17 18.38 -0.47 8.69
CA GLN A 17 17.54 0.69 9.01
C GLN A 17 16.83 1.23 7.76
N LYS A 18 17.52 1.34 6.63
CA LYS A 18 16.90 1.76 5.37
C LYS A 18 15.84 0.77 4.90
N ALA A 19 16.13 -0.53 4.92
CA ALA A 19 15.15 -1.55 4.53
C ALA A 19 13.89 -1.53 5.43
N GLU A 20 14.06 -1.23 6.71
CA GLU A 20 12.97 -1.09 7.68
C GLU A 20 12.10 0.15 7.37
N GLN A 21 12.74 1.28 7.07
CA GLN A 21 12.04 2.50 6.63
C GLN A 21 11.28 2.28 5.32
N ASP A 22 11.91 1.64 4.33
CA ASP A 22 11.30 1.36 3.04
C ASP A 22 10.09 0.42 3.21
N PHE A 23 10.19 -0.61 4.07
CA PHE A 23 9.07 -1.49 4.41
C PHE A 23 7.90 -0.73 5.06
N GLN A 24 8.18 0.12 6.06
CA GLN A 24 7.16 0.92 6.73
C GLN A 24 6.47 1.91 5.78
N ALA A 25 7.23 2.53 4.87
CA ALA A 25 6.68 3.45 3.89
C ALA A 25 5.71 2.75 2.92
N VAL A 26 6.07 1.57 2.42
CA VAL A 26 5.18 0.78 1.55
C VAL A 26 3.94 0.31 2.31
N GLN A 27 4.09 -0.08 3.58
CA GLN A 27 2.96 -0.47 4.41
C GLN A 27 1.97 0.69 4.62
N GLN A 28 2.45 1.88 4.96
CA GLN A 28 1.61 3.07 5.11
C GLN A 28 0.88 3.44 3.82
N GLU A 29 1.55 3.31 2.68
CA GLU A 29 0.92 3.59 1.39
C GLU A 29 -0.14 2.56 1.05
N LEU A 30 0.09 1.27 1.34
CA LEU A 30 -0.92 0.23 1.18
C LEU A 30 -2.17 0.51 2.03
N ASP A 31 -1.98 0.93 3.27
CA ASP A 31 -3.09 1.26 4.17
C ASP A 31 -3.91 2.45 3.64
N ARG A 32 -3.26 3.52 3.15
CA ARG A 32 -3.95 4.66 2.53
C ARG A 32 -4.79 4.28 1.31
N VAL A 33 -4.24 3.44 0.43
CA VAL A 33 -4.95 2.99 -0.79
C VAL A 33 -6.15 2.12 -0.41
N ARG A 34 -6.04 1.30 0.66
CA ARG A 34 -7.17 0.52 1.19
C ARG A 34 -8.25 1.41 1.79
N GLU A 35 -7.89 2.46 2.52
CA GLU A 35 -8.83 3.45 3.05
C GLU A 35 -9.61 4.13 1.91
N ALA A 36 -8.92 4.59 0.86
CA ALA A 36 -9.58 5.19 -0.31
C ALA A 36 -10.55 4.23 -1.02
N ALA A 37 -10.21 2.94 -1.12
CA ALA A 37 -11.11 1.93 -1.67
C ALA A 37 -12.36 1.69 -0.81
N GLU A 38 -12.23 1.73 0.52
CA GLU A 38 -13.36 1.60 1.44
C GLU A 38 -14.27 2.83 1.38
N GLU A 39 -13.72 4.04 1.23
CA GLU A 39 -14.50 5.27 1.03
C GLU A 39 -15.37 5.20 -0.23
N ILE A 40 -14.81 4.74 -1.36
CA ILE A 40 -15.57 4.51 -2.60
C ILE A 40 -16.65 3.44 -2.40
N THR A 41 -16.31 2.35 -1.71
CA THR A 41 -17.25 1.25 -1.42
C THR A 41 -18.41 1.73 -0.54
N SER A 42 -18.12 2.53 0.49
CA SER A 42 -19.13 3.14 1.37
C SER A 42 -20.05 4.08 0.58
N THR A 43 -19.47 4.90 -0.31
CA THR A 43 -20.23 5.81 -1.18
C THR A 43 -21.19 5.04 -2.09
N LEU A 44 -20.73 3.94 -2.71
CA LEU A 44 -21.58 3.08 -3.54
C LEU A 44 -22.72 2.45 -2.74
N ARG A 45 -22.46 1.93 -1.53
CA ARG A 45 -23.50 1.37 -0.64
C ARG A 45 -24.54 2.42 -0.24
N ALA A 46 -24.10 3.64 0.05
CA ALA A 46 -25.00 4.74 0.40
C ALA A 46 -25.91 5.11 -0.78
N LEU A 47 -25.36 5.12 -2.00
CA LEU A 47 -26.13 5.36 -3.22
C LEU A 47 -27.17 4.26 -3.46
N ASP A 48 -26.85 2.98 -3.27
CA ASP A 48 -27.83 1.89 -3.45
C ASP A 48 -29.03 1.99 -2.50
N GLY A 49 -28.85 2.57 -1.31
CA GLY A 49 -29.93 2.80 -0.34
C GLY A 49 -30.91 3.95 -0.69
N GLN A 50 -30.58 4.81 -1.65
CA GLN A 50 -31.34 6.03 -1.99
C GLN A 50 -32.21 5.89 -3.26
N THR A 51 -32.68 4.68 -3.58
CA THR A 51 -33.21 4.36 -4.92
C THR A 51 -34.70 4.66 -5.11
N ASP A 52 -35.41 5.10 -4.06
CA ASP A 52 -36.82 5.51 -4.16
C ASP A 52 -36.97 6.99 -4.55
N GLY A 53 -37.19 7.26 -5.85
CA GLY A 53 -37.87 8.50 -6.30
C GLY A 53 -37.06 9.54 -7.11
N ALA A 54 -36.20 9.14 -8.05
CA ALA A 54 -35.40 10.11 -8.83
C ALA A 54 -35.90 10.31 -10.28
N ASP A 55 -36.16 11.57 -10.65
CA ASP A 55 -36.48 12.05 -12.00
C ASP A 55 -35.37 11.72 -13.04
N THR A 56 -35.76 11.63 -14.32
CA THR A 56 -34.93 11.18 -15.45
C THR A 56 -33.58 11.87 -15.64
N LEU A 57 -33.43 13.16 -15.29
CA LEU A 57 -32.13 13.87 -15.34
C LEU A 57 -31.19 13.48 -14.19
N ILE A 58 -31.76 13.25 -13.01
CA ILE A 58 -31.02 12.78 -11.81
C ILE A 58 -30.51 11.37 -12.07
N LEU A 59 -31.31 10.55 -12.77
CA LEU A 59 -30.95 9.18 -13.11
C LEU A 59 -29.73 9.10 -14.03
N ALA A 60 -29.68 9.89 -15.11
CA ALA A 60 -28.55 9.91 -16.04
C ALA A 60 -27.23 10.35 -15.37
N HIS A 61 -27.30 11.40 -14.53
CA HIS A 61 -26.15 11.86 -13.75
C HIS A 61 -25.69 10.81 -12.73
N ARG A 62 -26.63 10.16 -12.04
CA ARG A 62 -26.35 9.09 -11.07
C ARG A 62 -25.68 7.89 -11.75
N HIS A 63 -26.15 7.46 -12.92
CA HIS A 63 -25.51 6.39 -13.68
C HIS A 63 -24.09 6.73 -14.12
N GLY A 64 -23.85 7.96 -14.59
CA GLY A 64 -22.50 8.42 -14.95
C GLY A 64 -21.55 8.45 -13.74
N HIS A 65 -22.05 8.95 -12.60
CA HIS A 65 -21.28 8.99 -11.36
C HIS A 65 -20.97 7.59 -10.81
N VAL A 66 -21.96 6.69 -10.76
CA VAL A 66 -21.76 5.30 -10.31
C VAL A 66 -20.77 4.57 -11.22
N ARG A 67 -20.85 4.74 -12.54
CA ARG A 67 -19.88 4.15 -13.47
C ARG A 67 -18.46 4.65 -13.19
N LYS A 68 -18.31 5.94 -12.90
CA LYS A 68 -17.01 6.51 -12.52
C LYS A 68 -16.51 5.89 -11.20
N LEU A 69 -17.35 5.83 -10.16
CA LEU A 69 -16.97 5.24 -8.87
C LEU A 69 -16.56 3.77 -9.00
N ILE A 70 -17.23 2.97 -9.83
CA ILE A 70 -16.84 1.58 -10.12
C ILE A 70 -15.46 1.53 -10.79
N SER A 71 -15.22 2.39 -11.80
CA SER A 71 -13.92 2.48 -12.46
C SER A 71 -12.81 2.91 -11.50
N ASP A 72 -13.09 3.87 -10.62
CA ASP A 72 -12.16 4.35 -9.61
C ASP A 72 -11.86 3.24 -8.59
N LEU A 73 -12.87 2.45 -8.19
CA LEU A 73 -12.70 1.29 -7.30
C LEU A 73 -11.81 0.21 -7.93
N ASP A 74 -12.00 -0.10 -9.20
CA ASP A 74 -11.17 -1.08 -9.91
C ASP A 74 -9.72 -0.60 -10.04
N ALA A 75 -9.51 0.69 -10.27
CA ALA A 75 -8.18 1.29 -10.25
C ALA A 75 -7.53 1.19 -8.85
N GLN A 76 -8.28 1.46 -7.77
CA GLN A 76 -7.78 1.30 -6.41
C GLN A 76 -7.43 -0.16 -6.10
N ARG A 77 -8.24 -1.13 -6.53
CA ARG A 77 -7.94 -2.57 -6.37
C ARG A 77 -6.65 -2.98 -7.08
N ALA A 78 -6.42 -2.48 -8.29
CA ALA A 78 -5.18 -2.71 -9.00
C ALA A 78 -3.98 -2.09 -8.27
N ALA A 79 -4.15 -0.88 -7.72
CA ALA A 79 -3.13 -0.23 -6.90
C ALA A 79 -2.82 -1.02 -5.61
N ILE A 80 -3.83 -1.55 -4.92
CA ILE A 80 -3.67 -2.42 -3.75
C ILE A 80 -2.82 -3.64 -4.12
N ALA A 81 -3.17 -4.36 -5.20
CA ALA A 81 -2.41 -5.53 -5.63
C ALA A 81 -0.94 -5.20 -5.94
N GLY A 82 -0.70 -4.04 -6.58
CA GLY A 82 0.66 -3.54 -6.81
C GLY A 82 1.42 -3.28 -5.50
N LYS A 83 0.78 -2.61 -4.54
CA LYS A 83 1.38 -2.30 -3.24
C LYS A 83 1.62 -3.52 -2.37
N GLU A 84 0.77 -4.54 -2.45
CA GLU A 84 0.99 -5.82 -1.78
C GLU A 84 2.23 -6.55 -2.34
N ALA A 85 2.43 -6.50 -3.66
CA ALA A 85 3.64 -7.04 -4.29
C ALA A 85 4.90 -6.25 -3.87
N GLU A 86 4.82 -4.92 -3.83
CA GLU A 86 5.91 -4.07 -3.32
C GLU A 86 6.24 -4.37 -1.85
N LEU A 87 5.21 -4.57 -1.01
CA LEU A 87 5.39 -4.88 0.41
C LEU A 87 6.09 -6.24 0.61
N LEU A 88 5.71 -7.23 -0.19
CA LEU A 88 6.36 -8.54 -0.20
C LEU A 88 7.84 -8.42 -0.59
N ALA A 89 8.14 -7.63 -1.63
CA ALA A 89 9.53 -7.38 -2.04
C ALA A 89 10.33 -6.65 -0.94
N ALA A 90 9.75 -5.62 -0.31
CA ALA A 90 10.38 -4.88 0.78
C ALA A 90 10.65 -5.79 2.00
N ARG A 91 9.72 -6.70 2.31
CA ARG A 91 9.89 -7.71 3.38
C ARG A 91 11.08 -8.62 3.11
N GLU A 92 11.25 -9.09 1.88
CA GLU A 92 12.40 -9.94 1.52
C GLU A 92 13.73 -9.19 1.60
N VAL A 93 13.76 -7.91 1.22
CA VAL A 93 14.94 -7.06 1.39
C VAL A 93 15.28 -6.87 2.87
N LEU A 94 14.27 -6.61 3.71
CA LEU A 94 14.45 -6.47 5.15
C LEU A 94 14.99 -7.75 5.78
N LYS A 95 14.42 -8.92 5.42
CA LYS A 95 14.88 -10.22 5.90
C LYS A 95 16.37 -10.45 5.57
N ARG A 96 16.77 -10.22 4.32
CA ARG A 96 18.18 -10.35 3.91
C ARG A 96 19.11 -9.40 4.67
N ALA A 97 18.63 -8.19 4.99
CA ALA A 97 19.40 -7.23 5.76
C ALA A 97 19.61 -7.69 7.22
N PHE A 98 18.60 -8.29 7.83
CA PHE A 98 18.71 -8.94 9.15
C PHE A 98 19.70 -10.11 9.11
N ASP A 99 19.55 -11.05 8.17
CA ASP A 99 20.45 -12.21 8.03
C ASP A 99 21.91 -11.77 7.84
N SER A 100 22.13 -10.67 7.11
CA SER A 100 23.48 -10.11 6.89
C SER A 100 24.07 -9.47 8.16
N GLU A 101 23.23 -8.89 9.02
CA GLU A 101 23.66 -8.29 10.28
C GLU A 101 24.01 -9.36 11.32
N GLU A 102 23.24 -10.44 11.39
CA GLU A 102 23.47 -11.57 12.29
C GLU A 102 24.81 -12.26 12.00
N ARG A 103 25.11 -12.55 10.72
CA ARG A 103 26.38 -13.14 10.28
C ARG A 103 27.63 -12.28 10.58
N LEU A 104 27.47 -10.99 10.86
CA LEU A 104 28.58 -10.09 11.23
C LEU A 104 28.78 -9.98 12.75
N LYS A 105 27.81 -10.47 13.53
CA LYS A 105 27.86 -10.54 14.99
C LYS A 105 28.52 -11.84 15.45
N ASP A 106 28.29 -12.94 14.73
CA ASP A 106 29.00 -14.22 14.85
C ASP A 106 30.49 -14.10 14.45
#